data_AF-A0A928DRY9-F1
#
_entry.id   AF-A0A928DRY9-F1
#
_cell.length_a   1.000
_cell.length_b   1.000
_cell.length_c   1.000
_cell.angle_alpha   90.00
_cell.angle_beta   90.00
_cell.angle_gamma   90.00
#
_symmetry.space_group_name_H-M   'P 1'
#
loop_
_entity.id
_entity.type
_entity.pdbx_description
1 polymer ?
#
loop_
_entity_poly.entity_id
_entity_poly.type
_entity_poly.pdbx_seq_one_letter_code
_entity_poly.pdbx_strand_id
1 'polypeptide(L)'
;STGEEMMVGTVSLSVPLRIRDRNQGNISAARSEAIQAQKELERVALGIRHRLAEVYAEYAKADENLELYRTSLLPEAEEMLKLAAVAYENQESSMLDLVHAQRVYRETSIEYYDALCEYWKSLTLLEGKLLSGGLEDSSM
;
A
#
# COMPACT_ATOMS: atom_id res chain seq x y z
N SER A 1 -85.38 -52.28 12.01
CA SER A 1 -84.03 -52.56 12.53
C SER A 1 -83.57 -53.81 11.79
N THR A 2 -82.61 -53.82 10.88
CA THR A 2 -81.34 -53.08 10.74
C THR A 2 -80.92 -53.38 9.28
N GLY A 3 -80.83 -52.43 8.37
CA GLY A 3 -79.72 -51.50 8.19
C GLY A 3 -78.85 -52.00 7.02
N GLU A 4 -79.17 -51.58 5.79
CA GLU A 4 -78.42 -51.94 4.58
C GLU A 4 -76.96 -51.45 4.66
N GLU A 5 -76.03 -52.32 4.27
CA GLU A 5 -74.62 -52.01 4.12
C GLU A 5 -74.41 -51.01 2.97
N MET A 6 -73.80 -49.87 3.29
CA MET A 6 -73.04 -49.08 2.32
C MET A 6 -71.61 -48.94 2.82
N MET A 7 -70.72 -49.82 2.36
CA MET A 7 -69.28 -49.64 2.48
C MET A 7 -68.83 -48.63 1.41
N VAL A 8 -68.74 -47.36 1.80
CA VAL A 8 -68.16 -46.30 0.97
C VAL A 8 -66.64 -46.36 1.09
N GLY A 9 -65.97 -46.87 0.06
CA GLY A 9 -64.51 -46.82 -0.06
C GLY A 9 -64.08 -45.54 -0.78
N THR A 10 -63.50 -44.59 -0.04
CA THR A 10 -62.96 -43.35 -0.62
C THR A 10 -61.49 -43.54 -0.97
N VAL A 11 -61.10 -43.38 -2.24
CA VAL A 11 -59.69 -43.27 -2.66
C VAL A 11 -59.37 -41.80 -2.84
N SER A 12 -58.45 -41.28 -2.02
CA SER A 12 -57.94 -39.92 -2.13
C SER A 12 -56.52 -39.94 -2.71
N LEU A 13 -56.32 -39.25 -3.83
CA LEU A 13 -55.00 -39.00 -4.41
C LEU A 13 -54.53 -37.61 -3.97
N SER A 14 -53.53 -37.57 -3.08
CA SER A 14 -52.94 -36.32 -2.61
C SER A 14 -51.71 -35.98 -3.46
N VAL A 15 -51.82 -34.96 -4.31
CA VAL A 15 -50.67 -34.40 -5.04
C VAL A 15 -50.16 -33.22 -4.22
N PRO A 16 -48.95 -33.27 -3.63
CA PRO A 16 -48.41 -32.14 -2.89
C PRO A 16 -48.06 -31.03 -3.87
N LEU A 17 -48.94 -30.04 -4.01
CA LEU A 17 -48.63 -28.80 -4.71
C LEU A 17 -47.58 -28.04 -3.90
N ARG A 18 -46.33 -28.02 -4.40
CA ARG A 18 -45.25 -27.21 -3.83
C ARG A 18 -45.43 -25.75 -4.24
N ILE A 19 -46.38 -25.07 -3.60
CA ILE A 19 -46.73 -23.66 -3.91
C ILE A 19 -45.69 -22.67 -3.38
N ARG A 20 -44.74 -23.12 -2.54
CA ARG A 20 -43.69 -22.27 -1.99
C ARG A 20 -42.42 -23.07 -1.73
N ASP A 21 -41.48 -22.93 -2.65
CA ASP A 21 -40.12 -23.42 -2.50
C ASP A 21 -39.41 -22.63 -1.39
N ARG A 22 -39.59 -23.05 -0.14
CA ARG A 22 -38.93 -22.45 1.03
C ARG A 22 -37.39 -22.46 0.90
N ASN A 23 -36.86 -23.32 0.05
CA ASN A 23 -35.42 -23.37 -0.24
C ASN A 23 -34.93 -22.23 -1.14
N GLN A 24 -35.80 -21.54 -1.90
CA GLN A 24 -35.37 -20.40 -2.73
C GLN A 24 -34.82 -19.26 -1.87
N GLY A 25 -35.37 -19.04 -0.67
CA GLY A 25 -34.83 -18.08 0.30
C GLY A 25 -33.43 -18.47 0.78
N ASN A 26 -33.23 -19.74 1.14
CA ASN A 26 -31.91 -20.25 1.56
C ASN A 26 -30.88 -20.22 0.42
N ILE A 27 -31.28 -20.57 -0.81
CA ILE A 27 -30.42 -20.49 -2.00
C ILE A 27 -30.05 -19.04 -2.31
N SER A 28 -31.02 -18.12 -2.19
CA SER A 28 -30.75 -16.68 -2.36
C SER A 28 -29.82 -16.15 -1.27
N ALA A 29 -30.00 -16.58 -0.02
CA ALA A 29 -29.14 -16.19 1.09
C ALA A 29 -27.71 -16.70 0.89
N ALA A 30 -27.54 -17.99 0.53
CA ALA A 30 -26.22 -18.58 0.26
C ALA A 30 -25.52 -17.91 -0.94
N ARG A 31 -26.26 -17.53 -1.99
CA ARG A 31 -25.71 -16.74 -3.11
C ARG A 31 -25.27 -15.36 -2.68
N SER A 32 -26.09 -14.66 -1.88
CA SER A 32 -25.73 -13.34 -1.35
C SER A 32 -24.51 -13.40 -0.44
N GLU A 33 -24.38 -14.46 0.38
CA GLU A 33 -23.23 -14.69 1.24
C GLU A 33 -21.95 -14.94 0.43
N ALA A 34 -22.02 -15.76 -0.62
CA ALA A 34 -20.89 -15.96 -1.54
C ALA A 34 -20.47 -14.66 -2.25
N ILE A 35 -21.43 -13.85 -2.70
CA ILE A 35 -21.15 -12.54 -3.31
C ILE A 35 -20.50 -11.60 -2.29
N GLN A 36 -20.97 -11.58 -1.04
CA GLN A 36 -20.38 -10.79 0.03
C GLN A 36 -18.94 -11.21 0.31
N ALA A 37 -18.67 -12.52 0.41
CA ALA A 37 -17.32 -13.04 0.61
C ALA A 37 -16.38 -12.66 -0.57
N GLN A 38 -16.85 -12.77 -1.81
CA GLN A 38 -16.10 -12.35 -2.99
C GLN A 38 -15.77 -10.85 -2.97
N LYS A 39 -16.75 -10.02 -2.58
CA LYS A 39 -16.58 -8.56 -2.48
C LYS A 39 -15.64 -8.16 -1.34
N GLU A 40 -15.68 -8.89 -0.24
CA GLU A 40 -14.77 -8.67 0.89
C GLU A 40 -13.32 -9.00 0.51
N LEU A 41 -13.09 -10.11 -0.21
CA LEU A 41 -11.77 -10.44 -0.76
C LEU A 41 -11.25 -9.33 -1.69
N GLU A 42 -12.09 -8.86 -2.61
CA GLU A 42 -11.74 -7.76 -3.53
C GLU A 42 -11.40 -6.47 -2.77
N ARG A 43 -12.17 -6.14 -1.72
CA ARG A 43 -11.96 -4.98 -0.84
C ARG A 43 -10.62 -5.08 -0.11
N VAL A 44 -10.30 -6.24 0.46
CA VAL A 44 -9.03 -6.48 1.17
C VAL A 44 -7.86 -6.36 0.20
N ALA A 45 -7.93 -7.01 -0.95
CA ALA A 45 -6.88 -6.95 -1.97
C ALA A 45 -6.61 -5.52 -2.47
N LEU A 46 -7.66 -4.74 -2.72
CA LEU A 46 -7.53 -3.34 -3.13
C LEU A 46 -6.91 -2.49 -2.00
N GLY A 47 -7.31 -2.74 -0.75
CA GLY A 47 -6.75 -2.06 0.42
C GLY A 47 -5.25 -2.32 0.59
N ILE A 48 -4.79 -3.56 0.38
CA ILE A 48 -3.36 -3.91 0.44
C ILE A 48 -2.59 -3.17 -0.67
N ARG A 49 -3.10 -3.20 -1.91
CA ARG A 49 -2.46 -2.51 -3.05
C ARG A 49 -2.33 -1.01 -2.79
N HIS A 50 -3.37 -0.37 -2.27
CA HIS A 50 -3.34 1.06 -1.99
C HIS A 50 -2.31 1.41 -0.91
N ARG A 51 -2.26 0.65 0.20
CA ARG A 51 -1.29 0.88 1.27
C ARG A 51 0.15 0.69 0.81
N LEU A 52 0.39 -0.29 -0.08
CA LEU A 52 1.73 -0.53 -0.63
C LEU A 52 2.13 0.56 -1.63
N ALA A 53 1.20 1.01 -2.48
CA ALA A 53 1.46 2.03 -3.48
C ALA A 53 1.88 3.37 -2.86
N GLU A 54 1.23 3.78 -1.76
CA GLU A 54 1.55 5.01 -1.03
C GLU A 54 2.98 4.97 -0.47
N VAL A 55 3.32 3.89 0.25
CA VAL A 55 4.64 3.74 0.87
C VAL A 55 5.75 3.57 -0.17
N TYR A 56 5.45 2.88 -1.29
CA TYR A 56 6.38 2.78 -2.40
C TYR A 56 6.66 4.15 -3.06
N ALA A 57 5.65 4.99 -3.21
CA ALA A 57 5.83 6.33 -3.77
C ALA A 57 6.71 7.22 -2.88
N GLU A 58 6.57 7.12 -1.55
CA GLU A 58 7.45 7.81 -0.60
C GLU A 58 8.90 7.34 -0.71
N TYR A 59 9.12 6.03 -0.77
CA TYR A 59 10.45 5.44 -1.00
C TYR A 59 11.07 5.90 -2.31
N ALA A 60 10.33 5.82 -3.43
CA ALA A 60 10.83 6.20 -4.74
C ALA A 60 11.25 7.69 -4.78
N LYS A 61 10.49 8.56 -4.10
CA LYS A 61 10.84 9.97 -3.97
C LYS A 61 12.10 10.17 -3.13
N ALA A 62 12.25 9.44 -2.02
CA ALA A 62 13.43 9.54 -1.17
C ALA A 62 14.70 9.05 -1.88
N ASP A 63 14.58 7.98 -2.68
CA ASP A 63 15.64 7.46 -3.54
C ASP A 63 16.08 8.47 -4.61
N GLU A 64 15.13 9.04 -5.35
CA GLU A 64 15.42 10.09 -6.35
C GLU A 64 16.11 11.31 -5.72
N ASN A 65 15.64 11.75 -4.55
CA ASN A 65 16.23 12.87 -3.83
C ASN A 65 17.66 12.55 -3.35
N LEU A 66 17.89 11.36 -2.79
CA LEU A 66 19.23 10.93 -2.40
C LEU A 66 20.19 10.90 -3.59
N GLU A 67 19.74 10.41 -4.74
CA GLU A 67 20.55 10.38 -5.95
C GLU A 67 20.88 11.77 -6.47
N LEU A 68 19.95 12.72 -6.41
CA LEU A 68 20.21 14.11 -6.78
C LEU A 68 21.34 14.71 -5.94
N TYR A 69 21.31 14.52 -4.61
CA TYR A 69 22.41 14.99 -3.76
C TYR A 69 23.73 14.27 -4.03
N ARG A 70 23.69 12.94 -4.20
CA ARG A 70 24.88 12.12 -4.40
C ARG A 70 25.60 12.43 -5.72
N THR A 71 24.84 12.66 -6.78
CA THR A 71 25.37 12.75 -8.15
C THR A 71 25.56 14.18 -8.64
N SER A 72 24.86 15.16 -8.04
CA SER A 72 24.90 16.55 -8.51
C SER A 72 25.27 17.51 -7.38
N LEU A 73 24.41 17.67 -6.37
CA LEU A 73 24.50 18.81 -5.44
C LEU A 73 25.75 18.76 -4.56
N LEU A 74 26.06 17.60 -3.96
CA LEU A 74 27.23 17.47 -3.10
C LEU A 74 28.55 17.59 -3.88
N PRO A 75 28.73 16.93 -5.05
CA PRO A 75 29.89 17.14 -5.91
C PRO A 75 30.07 18.60 -6.34
N GLU A 76 28.98 19.29 -6.73
CA GLU A 76 29.03 20.69 -7.17
C GLU A 76 29.47 21.61 -6.02
N ALA A 77 28.92 21.42 -4.83
CA ALA A 77 29.32 22.18 -3.65
C ALA A 77 30.79 21.92 -3.25
N GLU A 78 31.28 20.68 -3.42
CA GLU A 78 32.69 20.33 -3.20
C GLU A 78 33.60 21.03 -4.21
N GLU A 79 33.21 21.07 -5.48
CA GLU A 79 33.94 21.77 -6.53
C GLU A 79 33.99 23.28 -6.28
N MET A 80 32.86 23.89 -5.91
CA MET A 80 32.82 25.32 -5.53
C MET A 80 33.79 25.63 -4.38
N LEU A 81 33.85 24.77 -3.36
CA LEU A 81 34.80 24.92 -2.27
C LEU A 81 36.25 24.81 -2.74
N LYS A 82 36.57 23.84 -3.62
CA LYS A 82 37.92 23.70 -4.19
C LYS A 82 38.32 24.93 -4.98
N LEU A 83 37.44 25.45 -5.83
CA LEU A 83 37.68 26.65 -6.63
C LEU A 83 37.89 27.89 -5.73
N ALA A 84 37.06 28.06 -4.71
CA ALA A 84 37.20 29.17 -3.76
C ALA A 84 38.51 29.11 -2.97
N ALA A 85 38.98 27.90 -2.61
CA ALA A 85 40.25 27.72 -1.94
C ALA A 85 41.43 28.14 -2.84
N VAL A 86 41.43 27.69 -4.10
CA VAL A 86 42.46 28.06 -5.09
C VAL A 86 42.47 29.57 -5.36
N ALA A 87 41.30 30.18 -5.54
CA ALA A 87 41.19 31.62 -5.78
C ALA A 87 41.69 32.44 -4.57
N TYR A 88 41.40 31.99 -3.35
CA TYR A 88 41.91 32.63 -2.14
C TYR A 88 43.44 32.52 -2.01
N GLU A 89 44.01 31.34 -2.27
CA GLU A 89 45.46 31.11 -2.25
C GLU A 89 46.20 32.00 -3.27
N ASN A 90 45.59 32.20 -4.45
CA ASN A 90 46.11 33.07 -5.50
C ASN A 90 45.81 34.56 -5.29
N GLN A 91 45.15 34.95 -4.19
CA GLN A 91 44.73 36.33 -3.89
C GLN A 91 43.74 36.90 -4.94
N GLU A 92 43.04 36.03 -5.67
CA GLU A 92 42.03 36.37 -6.67
C GLU A 92 40.63 36.52 -6.04
N SER A 93 40.43 35.99 -4.83
CA SER A 93 39.19 36.15 -4.04
C SER A 93 39.47 36.49 -2.58
N SER A 94 38.44 36.95 -1.87
CA SER A 94 38.56 37.28 -0.44
C SER A 94 38.46 36.03 0.44
N MET A 95 38.93 36.14 1.69
CA MET A 95 38.74 35.09 2.71
C MET A 95 37.24 34.84 3.00
N LEU A 96 36.39 35.86 2.83
CA LEU A 96 34.96 35.73 3.04
C LEU A 96 34.32 34.81 1.99
N ASP A 97 34.80 34.83 0.75
CA ASP A 97 34.30 33.96 -0.33
C ASP A 97 34.62 32.48 -0.02
N LEU A 98 35.82 32.20 0.49
CA LEU A 98 36.19 30.86 0.96
C LEU A 98 35.31 30.39 2.11
N VAL A 99 35.07 31.23 3.11
CA VAL A 99 34.17 30.89 4.24
C VAL A 99 32.74 30.65 3.77
N HIS A 100 32.28 31.42 2.78
CA HIS A 100 30.96 31.22 2.19
C HIS A 100 30.86 29.87 1.46
N ALA A 101 31.85 29.51 0.63
CA ALA A 101 31.88 28.22 -0.05
C ALA A 101 31.96 27.04 0.95
N GLN A 102 32.73 27.18 2.04
CA GLN A 102 32.76 26.19 3.12
C GLN A 102 31.41 26.00 3.80
N ARG A 103 30.67 27.09 4.01
CA ARG A 103 29.31 27.06 4.56
C ARG A 103 28.37 26.30 3.63
N VAL A 104 28.35 26.66 2.35
CA VAL A 104 27.50 26.00 1.34
C VAL A 104 27.80 24.49 1.30
N TYR A 105 29.07 24.09 1.20
CA TYR A 105 29.45 22.68 1.22
C TYR A 105 28.98 21.94 2.49
N ARG A 106 29.09 22.57 3.66
CA ARG A 106 28.58 21.97 4.92
C ARG A 106 27.07 21.85 4.93
N GLU A 107 26.35 22.88 4.51
CA GLU A 107 24.89 22.88 4.44
C GLU A 107 24.41 21.78 3.49
N THR A 108 24.97 21.69 2.28
CA THR A 108 24.67 20.61 1.32
C THR A 108 25.05 19.22 1.84
N SER A 109 26.15 19.10 2.60
CA SER A 109 26.52 17.83 3.25
C SER A 109 25.47 17.38 4.27
N ILE A 110 24.94 18.30 5.08
CA ILE A 110 23.87 18.02 6.04
C ILE A 110 22.61 17.56 5.31
N GLU A 111 22.21 18.28 4.26
CA GLU A 111 21.04 17.92 3.44
C GLU A 111 21.19 16.55 2.76
N TYR A 112 22.39 16.19 2.31
CA TYR A 112 22.68 14.84 1.81
C TYR A 112 22.47 13.76 2.89
N TYR A 113 22.95 13.99 4.12
CA TYR A 113 22.73 13.04 5.21
C TYR A 113 21.26 12.94 5.63
N ASP A 114 20.51 14.04 5.56
CA ASP A 114 19.07 14.04 5.79
C ASP A 114 18.34 13.23 4.70
N ALA A 115 18.71 13.41 3.43
CA ALA A 115 18.19 12.60 2.32
C ALA A 115 18.51 11.11 2.50
N LEU A 116 19.72 10.78 2.94
CA LEU A 116 20.12 9.41 3.24
C LEU A 116 19.31 8.80 4.38
N CYS A 117 19.08 9.57 5.45
CA CYS A 117 18.21 9.13 6.55
C CYS A 117 16.79 8.86 6.08
N GLU A 118 16.23 9.72 5.23
CA GLU A 118 14.87 9.58 4.71
C GLU A 118 14.71 8.37 3.78
N TYR A 119 15.73 8.10 2.95
CA TYR A 119 15.81 6.87 2.16
C TYR A 119 15.73 5.62 3.05
N TRP A 120 16.54 5.53 4.10
CA TRP A 120 16.54 4.35 4.96
C TRP A 120 15.24 4.20 5.76
N LYS A 121 14.65 5.30 6.22
CA LYS A 121 13.35 5.27 6.91
C LYS A 121 12.25 4.75 5.98
N SER A 122 12.15 5.31 4.77
CA SER A 122 11.12 4.93 3.80
C SER A 122 11.31 3.49 3.30
N LEU A 123 12.54 3.03 3.09
CA LEU A 123 12.84 1.64 2.77
C LEU A 123 12.42 0.68 3.89
N THR A 124 12.76 1.01 5.14
CA THR A 124 12.35 0.19 6.31
C THR A 124 10.82 0.10 6.42
N LEU A 125 10.11 1.20 6.16
CA LEU A 125 8.65 1.22 6.17
C LEU A 125 8.07 0.35 5.04
N LEU A 126 8.65 0.42 3.83
CA LEU A 126 8.27 -0.38 2.68
C LEU A 126 8.44 -1.88 2.96
N GLU A 127 9.61 -2.27 3.47
CA GLU A 127 9.90 -3.65 3.87
C GLU A 127 8.94 -4.13 4.96
N GLY A 128 8.70 -3.30 5.98
CA GLY A 128 7.75 -3.61 7.05
C GLY A 128 6.33 -3.84 6.56
N LYS A 129 5.85 -3.03 5.62
CA LYS A 129 4.51 -3.17 5.02
C LYS A 129 4.40 -4.40 4.13
N LEU A 130 5.46 -4.74 3.40
CA LEU A 130 5.52 -5.95 2.59
C LEU A 130 5.44 -7.21 3.48
N LEU A 131 6.15 -7.21 4.61
CA LEU A 131 6.13 -8.32 5.56
C LEU A 131 4.79 -8.45 6.28
N SER A 132 4.21 -7.36 6.80
CA SER A 132 2.91 -7.41 7.48
C SER A 132 1.77 -7.81 6.55
N GLY A 133 1.78 -7.29 5.31
CA GLY A 133 0.79 -7.64 4.30
C GLY A 133 0.83 -9.12 3.91
N GLY A 134 2.03 -9.71 3.83
CA GLY A 134 2.19 -11.14 3.53
C GLY A 134 1.78 -12.07 4.68
N LEU A 135 1.91 -11.63 5.94
CA LEU A 135 1.53 -12.43 7.10
C LEU A 135 0.01 -12.45 7.33
N GLU A 136 -0.68 -11.32 7.14
CA GLU A 136 -2.15 -11.24 7.24
C GLU A 136 -2.84 -12.11 6.18
N ASP A 137 -2.32 -12.15 4.95
CA ASP A 137 -2.87 -12.94 3.83
C ASP A 137 -2.75 -14.47 4.05
N SER A 138 -1.82 -14.91 4.89
CA SER A 138 -1.63 -16.34 5.22
C SER A 138 -2.53 -16.86 6.36
N SER A 139 -3.24 -15.95 7.04
CA SER A 139 -4.02 -16.23 8.25
C SER A 139 -5.54 -16.28 8.04
N MET A 140 -6.00 -16.20 6.79
CA MET A 140 -7.40 -16.42 6.36
C MET A 140 -7.54 -17.67 5.52
#